data_AF-A0ABD3H731-F1
#
_entry.id   AF-A0ABD3H731-F1
#
_cell.length_a   1.000
_cell.length_b   1.000
_cell.length_c   1.000
_cell.angle_alpha   90.00
_cell.angle_beta   90.00
_cell.angle_gamma   90.00
#
_symmetry.space_group_name_H-M   'P 1'
#
loop_
_entity.id
_entity.type
_entity.pdbx_description
1 polymer ?
#
loop_
_entity_poly.entity_id
_entity_poly.type
_entity_poly.pdbx_seq_one_letter_code
_entity_poly.pdbx_strand_id
1 'polypeptide(L)'
;MGHGVVVDAALVLVSGKYALEKGLIVIAKVRGYADAEQAPELFTTSPALAIPKAVKRAGIDASQVDFYEINEAFSVVALANQKLLGLDSAKVNVHGGAVSFGHPLGCSGLVALLHFWVS
;
A
#
# COMPACT_ATOMS: atom_id res chain seq x y z
N MET A 1 -12.70 -19.92 24.01
CA MET A 1 -11.90 -20.28 22.82
C MET A 1 -12.81 -20.15 21.60
N GLY A 2 -12.51 -19.43 20.52
CA GLY A 2 -11.26 -18.78 20.12
C GLY A 2 -11.48 -17.35 19.64
N HIS A 3 -10.42 -16.56 19.82
CA HIS A 3 -10.24 -15.27 19.18
C HIS A 3 -9.82 -15.57 17.73
N GLY A 4 -10.73 -15.41 16.78
CA GLY A 4 -10.41 -15.50 15.36
C GLY A 4 -10.37 -14.10 14.78
N VAL A 5 -9.17 -13.55 14.57
CA VAL A 5 -9.02 -12.40 13.69
C VAL A 5 -9.17 -12.94 12.27
N VAL A 6 -10.35 -12.76 11.67
CA VAL A 6 -10.58 -13.00 10.24
C VAL A 6 -10.40 -11.66 9.53
N VAL A 7 -9.45 -11.62 8.62
CA VAL A 7 -9.07 -10.43 7.85
C VAL A 7 -8.76 -10.93 6.44
N ASP A 8 -9.82 -11.33 5.76
CA ASP A 8 -9.77 -11.82 4.40
C ASP A 8 -10.07 -10.66 3.44
N ALA A 9 -9.20 -10.47 2.45
CA ALA A 9 -9.37 -9.53 1.37
C ALA A 9 -9.32 -10.27 0.03
N ALA A 10 -10.14 -9.86 -0.93
CA ALA A 10 -10.15 -10.41 -2.28
C ALA A 10 -10.13 -9.27 -3.30
N LEU A 11 -9.29 -9.42 -4.33
CA LEU A 11 -9.19 -8.49 -5.45
C LEU A 11 -9.27 -9.28 -6.75
N VAL A 12 -10.08 -8.81 -7.69
CA VAL A 12 -10.14 -9.37 -9.05
C VAL A 12 -9.35 -8.45 -9.97
N LEU A 13 -8.29 -8.99 -10.55
CA LEU A 13 -7.48 -8.30 -11.57
C LEU A 13 -7.84 -8.86 -12.95
N VAL A 14 -8.10 -7.95 -13.89
CA VAL A 14 -8.36 -8.28 -15.29
C VAL A 14 -7.52 -7.38 -16.19
N SER A 15 -7.26 -7.83 -17.41
CA SER A 15 -6.63 -6.95 -18.40
C SER A 15 -7.60 -5.82 -18.79
N GLY A 16 -7.07 -4.64 -19.10
CA GLY A 16 -7.89 -3.50 -19.50
C GLY A 16 -8.74 -3.78 -20.74
N LYS A 17 -8.19 -4.55 -21.70
CA LYS A 17 -8.92 -5.01 -22.88
C LYS A 17 -10.11 -5.88 -22.50
N TYR A 18 -9.91 -6.85 -21.60
CA TYR A 18 -10.98 -7.74 -21.16
C TYR A 18 -12.08 -6.99 -20.39
N ALA A 19 -11.69 -6.04 -19.53
CA ALA A 19 -12.66 -5.19 -18.83
C ALA A 19 -13.54 -4.39 -19.80
N LEU A 20 -12.97 -3.83 -20.85
CA LEU A 20 -13.71 -3.12 -21.90
C LEU A 20 -14.62 -4.07 -22.69
N GLU A 21 -14.09 -5.22 -23.12
CA GLU A 21 -14.85 -6.23 -23.88
C GLU A 21 -16.06 -6.78 -23.10
N LYS A 22 -15.94 -6.87 -21.77
CA LYS A 22 -16.99 -7.38 -20.89
C LYS A 22 -17.81 -6.29 -20.20
N GLY A 23 -17.55 -5.01 -20.48
CA GLY A 23 -18.25 -3.89 -19.85
C GLY A 23 -18.13 -3.87 -18.32
N LEU A 24 -17.00 -4.33 -17.77
CA LEU A 24 -16.79 -4.38 -16.33
C LEU A 24 -16.57 -2.98 -15.76
N ILE A 25 -17.12 -2.72 -14.57
CA ILE A 25 -16.87 -1.48 -13.84
C ILE A 25 -15.44 -1.56 -13.27
N VAL A 26 -14.56 -0.71 -13.79
CA VAL A 26 -13.17 -0.61 -13.33
C VAL A 26 -13.07 0.42 -12.23
N ILE A 27 -12.75 -0.03 -11.02
CA ILE A 27 -12.67 0.81 -9.83
C ILE A 27 -11.28 1.43 -9.60
N ALA A 28 -10.22 0.78 -10.09
CA ALA A 28 -8.83 1.21 -9.97
C ALA A 28 -7.95 0.66 -11.09
N LYS A 29 -6.77 1.24 -11.29
CA LYS A 29 -5.75 0.76 -12.23
C LYS A 29 -4.39 0.69 -11.54
N VAL A 30 -3.72 -0.45 -11.63
CA VAL A 30 -2.32 -0.59 -11.19
C VAL A 30 -1.43 0.11 -12.20
N ARG A 31 -0.81 1.23 -11.79
CA ARG A 31 0.04 2.06 -12.67
C ARG A 31 1.50 1.63 -12.66
N GLY A 32 1.99 1.12 -11.55
CA GLY A 32 3.37 0.66 -11.40
C GLY A 32 3.53 -0.13 -10.11
N TYR A 33 4.57 -0.98 -10.08
CA TYR A 33 4.96 -1.72 -8.88
C TYR A 33 6.49 -1.69 -8.77
N ALA A 34 7.01 -1.74 -7.55
CA ALA A 34 8.44 -1.92 -7.32
C ALA A 34 8.72 -2.63 -6.00
N ASP A 35 9.88 -3.26 -6.00
CA ASP A 35 10.49 -3.95 -4.89
C ASP A 35 11.83 -3.27 -4.54
N ALA A 36 12.20 -3.40 -3.26
CA ALA A 36 13.51 -3.01 -2.78
C ALA A 36 13.91 -3.93 -1.63
N GLU A 37 15.18 -4.32 -1.64
CA GLU A 37 15.77 -5.21 -0.66
C GLU A 37 16.97 -4.51 -0.04
N GLN A 38 17.18 -4.77 1.25
CA GLN A 38 18.30 -4.28 2.04
C GLN A 38 18.76 -5.40 2.97
N ALA A 39 19.88 -5.19 3.68
CA ALA A 39 20.30 -6.08 4.75
C ALA A 39 19.14 -6.30 5.75
N PRO A 40 18.99 -7.49 6.35
CA PRO A 40 17.84 -7.82 7.20
C PRO A 40 17.62 -6.82 8.35
N GLU A 41 18.68 -6.27 8.91
CA GLU A 41 18.65 -5.25 9.96
C GLU A 41 18.04 -3.90 9.53
N LEU A 42 17.98 -3.62 8.23
CA LEU A 42 17.44 -2.39 7.63
C LEU A 42 16.07 -2.56 6.97
N PHE A 43 15.40 -3.71 7.16
CA PHE A 43 14.13 -3.99 6.48
C PHE A 43 13.06 -2.91 6.69
N THR A 44 13.12 -2.20 7.83
CA THR A 44 12.20 -1.11 8.19
C THR A 44 12.34 0.12 7.28
N THR A 45 13.48 0.30 6.61
CA THR A 45 13.74 1.43 5.68
C THR A 45 13.65 1.04 4.20
N SER A 46 13.44 -0.24 3.89
CA SER A 46 13.21 -0.70 2.52
C SER A 46 12.06 0.01 1.79
N PRO A 47 10.92 0.39 2.44
CA PRO A 47 9.86 1.12 1.74
C PRO A 47 10.32 2.47 1.15
N ALA A 48 11.25 3.17 1.80
CA ALA A 48 11.82 4.42 1.31
C ALA A 48 12.60 4.24 0.00
N LEU A 49 13.06 3.03 -0.31
CA LEU A 49 13.64 2.69 -1.61
C LEU A 49 12.61 2.20 -2.63
N ALA A 50 11.58 1.47 -2.17
CA ALA A 50 10.57 0.89 -3.06
C ALA A 50 9.59 1.96 -3.58
N ILE A 51 9.14 2.89 -2.72
CA ILE A 51 8.14 3.90 -3.07
C ILE A 51 8.59 4.80 -4.24
N PRO A 52 9.80 5.41 -4.23
CA PRO A 52 10.25 6.22 -5.37
C PRO A 52 10.37 5.42 -6.67
N LYS A 53 10.80 4.15 -6.59
CA LYS A 53 10.86 3.27 -7.77
C LYS A 53 9.47 2.99 -8.33
N ALA A 54 8.48 2.73 -7.47
CA ALA A 54 7.10 2.45 -7.87
C ALA A 54 6.46 3.69 -8.53
N VAL A 55 6.64 4.88 -7.94
CA VAL A 55 6.18 6.16 -8.49
C VAL A 55 6.80 6.42 -9.87
N LYS A 56 8.12 6.25 -10.00
CA LYS A 56 8.82 6.39 -11.29
C LYS A 56 8.29 5.40 -12.34
N ARG A 57 8.07 4.14 -11.97
CA ARG A 57 7.49 3.11 -12.88
C ARG A 57 6.04 3.40 -13.24
N ALA A 58 5.28 4.04 -12.36
CA ALA A 58 3.92 4.49 -12.62
C ALA A 58 3.85 5.69 -13.60
N GLY A 59 4.99 6.34 -13.85
CA GLY A 59 5.11 7.49 -14.75
C GLY A 59 4.41 8.73 -14.21
N ILE A 60 4.35 8.88 -12.88
CA ILE A 60 3.78 10.04 -12.20
C ILE A 60 4.86 10.73 -11.35
N ASP A 61 4.64 12.00 -11.05
CA ASP A 61 5.45 12.71 -10.06
C ASP A 61 4.97 12.40 -8.64
N ALA A 62 5.88 12.42 -7.66
CA ALA A 62 5.52 12.16 -6.26
C ALA A 62 4.49 13.18 -5.72
N SER A 63 4.49 14.42 -6.22
CA SER A 63 3.50 15.45 -5.87
C SER A 63 2.07 15.10 -6.29
N GLN A 64 1.91 14.21 -7.26
CA GLN A 64 0.60 13.72 -7.72
C GLN A 64 0.06 12.59 -6.85
N VAL A 65 0.80 12.15 -5.84
CA VAL A 65 0.33 11.15 -4.88
C VAL A 65 -0.45 11.87 -3.79
N ASP A 66 -1.74 11.58 -3.72
CA ASP A 66 -2.62 12.12 -2.70
C ASP A 66 -2.38 11.44 -1.35
N PHE A 67 -2.14 10.13 -1.37
CA PHE A 67 -2.05 9.33 -0.15
C PHE A 67 -1.03 8.19 -0.25
N TYR A 68 -0.43 7.87 0.89
CA TYR A 68 0.53 6.79 1.07
C TYR A 68 0.03 5.86 2.18
N GLU A 69 -0.16 4.59 1.83
CA GLU A 69 -0.35 3.53 2.81
C GLU A 69 0.97 2.78 2.98
N ILE A 70 1.55 2.88 4.18
CA ILE A 70 2.79 2.21 4.54
C ILE A 70 2.44 1.18 5.61
N ASN A 71 2.57 -0.10 5.26
CA ASN A 71 2.28 -1.20 6.16
C ASN A 71 3.06 -1.07 7.48
N GLU A 72 2.32 -0.96 8.59
CA GLU A 72 2.86 -0.78 9.93
C GLU A 72 3.20 -2.12 10.57
N ALA A 73 4.25 -2.78 10.08
CA ALA A 73 4.81 -3.94 10.80
C ALA A 73 5.25 -3.53 12.22
N PHE A 74 5.71 -2.28 12.38
CA PHE A 74 5.89 -1.57 13.64
C PHE A 74 5.60 -0.08 13.39
N SER A 75 5.09 0.67 14.38
CA SER A 75 4.78 2.11 14.22
C SER A 75 5.99 2.95 13.79
N VAL A 76 7.19 2.52 14.16
CA VAL A 76 8.44 3.18 13.75
C VAL A 76 8.69 3.08 12.24
N VAL A 77 8.15 2.08 11.55
CA VAL A 77 8.33 1.88 10.10
C VAL A 77 7.66 3.01 9.33
N ALA A 78 6.39 3.31 9.61
CA ALA A 78 5.68 4.41 8.94
C ALA A 78 6.36 5.76 9.22
N LEU A 79 6.72 6.04 10.48
CA LEU A 79 7.39 7.28 10.87
C LEU A 79 8.78 7.45 10.23
N ALA A 80 9.59 6.37 10.19
CA ALA A 80 10.91 6.40 9.57
C ALA A 80 10.81 6.69 8.07
N ASN A 81 9.91 6.01 7.36
CA ASN A 81 9.74 6.20 5.93
C ASN A 81 9.12 7.56 5.60
N GLN A 82 8.18 8.06 6.41
CA GLN A 82 7.65 9.42 6.28
C GLN A 82 8.79 10.45 6.38
N LYS A 83 9.68 10.31 7.36
CA LYS A 83 10.82 11.22 7.52
C LYS A 83 11.85 11.10 6.39
N LEU A 84 12.17 9.88 5.97
CA LEU A 84 13.16 9.64 4.90
C LEU A 84 12.70 10.15 3.53
N LEU A 85 11.40 10.06 3.25
CA LEU A 85 10.80 10.49 2.00
C LEU A 85 10.27 11.93 2.05
N GLY A 86 10.29 12.58 3.21
CA GLY A 86 9.74 13.93 3.39
C GLY A 86 8.22 14.00 3.14
N LEU A 87 7.48 12.94 3.49
CA LEU A 87 6.04 12.88 3.26
C LEU A 87 5.28 13.72 4.29
N ASP A 88 4.21 14.35 3.83
CA ASP A 88 3.25 15.03 4.71
C ASP A 88 2.52 13.99 5.57
N SER A 89 2.51 14.20 6.90
CA SER A 89 1.75 13.36 7.84
C SER A 89 0.26 13.30 7.50
N ALA A 90 -0.30 14.34 6.89
CA ALA A 90 -1.71 14.37 6.48
C ALA A 90 -1.99 13.48 5.26
N LYS A 91 -0.97 12.89 4.64
CA LYS A 91 -1.08 12.00 3.48
C LYS A 91 -0.69 10.55 3.80
N VAL A 92 -0.13 10.27 4.97
CA VAL A 92 0.34 8.93 5.35
C VAL A 92 -0.67 8.27 6.29
N ASN A 93 -1.16 7.08 5.94
CA ASN A 93 -2.06 6.25 6.77
C ASN A 93 -3.29 7.02 7.30
N VAL A 94 -3.89 7.88 6.48
CA VAL A 94 -4.95 8.85 6.87
C VAL A 94 -6.19 8.17 7.43
N HIS A 95 -6.48 6.94 6.98
CA HIS A 95 -7.64 6.17 7.41
C HIS A 95 -7.31 5.12 8.50
N GLY A 96 -6.13 5.20 9.10
CA GLY A 96 -5.64 4.27 10.14
C GLY A 96 -4.89 3.07 9.55
N GLY A 97 -3.69 2.80 10.08
CA GLY A 97 -2.82 1.72 9.61
C GLY A 97 -3.02 0.39 10.32
N ALA A 98 -2.13 -0.57 10.06
CA ALA A 98 -2.21 -1.93 10.61
C ALA A 98 -2.19 -1.99 12.15
N VAL A 99 -1.73 -0.94 12.83
CA VAL A 99 -1.78 -0.80 14.29
C VAL A 99 -3.23 -0.62 14.80
N SER A 100 -4.14 -0.13 13.96
CA SER A 100 -5.57 0.05 14.32
C SER A 100 -6.45 -1.14 13.93
N PHE A 101 -6.07 -1.92 12.91
CA PHE A 101 -6.91 -3.02 12.37
C PHE A 101 -6.36 -4.44 12.59
N GLY A 102 -5.13 -4.59 13.11
CA GLY A 102 -4.48 -5.89 13.28
C GLY A 102 -3.77 -6.37 12.01
N HIS A 103 -2.78 -7.25 12.19
CA HIS A 103 -1.80 -7.59 11.16
C HIS A 103 -1.93 -9.04 10.64
N PRO A 104 -2.71 -9.29 9.58
CA PRO A 104 -2.54 -10.49 8.78
C PRO A 104 -1.35 -10.33 7.84
N LEU A 105 -0.24 -10.96 8.18
CA LEU A 105 1.02 -10.92 7.43
C LEU A 105 0.87 -11.18 5.91
N GLY A 106 -0.16 -11.91 5.48
CA GLY A 106 -0.44 -12.20 4.06
C GLY A 106 -1.48 -11.30 3.38
N CYS A 107 -2.36 -10.62 4.12
CA CYS A 107 -3.45 -9.81 3.56
C CYS A 107 -3.26 -8.30 3.73
N SER A 108 -2.28 -7.84 4.52
CA SER A 108 -2.15 -6.42 4.86
C SER A 108 -1.95 -5.50 3.65
N GLY A 109 -1.19 -5.94 2.64
CA GLY A 109 -1.02 -5.18 1.40
C GLY A 109 -2.31 -5.04 0.57
N LEU A 110 -3.16 -6.08 0.57
CA LEU A 110 -4.43 -6.08 -0.14
C LEU A 110 -5.51 -5.29 0.63
N VAL A 111 -5.50 -5.41 1.96
CA VAL A 111 -6.36 -4.65 2.87
C VAL A 111 -6.06 -3.16 2.75
N ALA A 112 -4.79 -2.74 2.74
CA ALA A 112 -4.40 -1.35 2.52
C ALA A 112 -4.90 -0.80 1.16
N LEU A 113 -4.82 -1.60 0.11
CA LEU A 113 -5.35 -1.25 -1.22
C LEU A 113 -6.88 -1.10 -1.23
N LEU A 114 -7.62 -1.97 -0.55
CA LEU A 114 -9.09 -1.94 -0.51
C LEU A 114 -9.64 -0.86 0.43
N HIS A 115 -8.97 -0.62 1.57
CA HIS A 115 -9.37 0.38 2.57
C HIS A 115 -9.48 1.78 1.98
N PHE A 116 -8.59 2.11 1.05
CA PHE A 116 -8.58 3.39 0.33
C PHE A 116 -9.80 3.60 -0.58
N TRP A 117 -10.45 2.53 -1.00
CA TRP A 117 -11.56 2.62 -1.95
C TRP A 117 -12.93 2.60 -1.27
N VAL A 118 -13.01 2.05 -0.06
CA VAL A 118 -14.26 1.97 0.72
C VAL A 118 -14.46 3.20 1.62
N SER A 119 -13.40 3.99 1.87
CA SER A 119 -13.40 5.22 2.69
C SER A 119 -13.43 6.48 1.83
#